data_AF-A0A2D6RX82-F1
#
_entry.id   AF-A0A2D6RX82-F1
#
_cell.length_a   1.000
_cell.length_b   1.000
_cell.length_c   1.000
_cell.angle_alpha   90.00
_cell.angle_beta   90.00
_cell.angle_gamma   90.00
#
_symmetry.space_group_name_H-M   'P 1'
#
loop_
_entity.id
_entity.type
_entity.pdbx_description
1 polymer ?
#
loop_
_entity_poly.entity_id
_entity_poly.type
_entity_poly.pdbx_seq_one_letter_code
_entity_poly.pdbx_strand_id
1 'polypeptide(L)'
;MLDCSNANHYYYFQVQRNLRSTVIVCICANVSDRTISEAVRSGCGSVDDITMKTGACSGCGQCRMHCQSEIDAHNTLIQVSEMSQQTV
;
A
#
# COMPACT_ATOMS: atom_id res chain seq x y z
N MET A 1 46.83 10.01 -0.08
CA MET A 1 46.52 9.91 -1.53
C MET A 1 45.21 9.16 -1.59
N LEU A 2 44.17 9.80 -2.13
CA LEU A 2 42.76 9.51 -1.86
C LEU A 2 42.38 8.03 -2.04
N ASP A 3 41.77 7.48 -0.99
CA ASP A 3 41.06 6.20 -0.97
C ASP A 3 40.03 6.16 -2.12
N CYS A 4 40.19 5.18 -3.03
CA CYS A 4 39.26 4.90 -4.14
C CYS A 4 38.04 4.06 -3.72
N SER A 5 37.87 3.73 -2.43
CA SER A 5 36.82 2.82 -1.97
C SER A 5 35.50 3.53 -1.62
N ASN A 6 35.49 4.85 -1.52
CA ASN A 6 34.37 5.58 -0.91
C ASN A 6 33.41 6.32 -1.87
N ALA A 7 33.56 6.21 -3.20
CA ALA A 7 32.63 6.89 -4.13
C ALA A 7 31.29 6.15 -4.33
N ASN A 8 31.28 4.81 -4.18
CA ASN A 8 30.10 4.00 -4.49
C ASN A 8 29.13 3.86 -3.30
N HIS A 9 29.63 4.00 -2.07
CA HIS A 9 28.82 3.85 -0.85
C HIS A 9 27.89 5.05 -0.61
N TYR A 10 28.30 6.26 -1.01
CA TYR A 10 27.45 7.46 -0.87
C TYR A 10 26.36 7.57 -1.96
N TYR A 11 26.56 6.97 -3.13
CA TYR A 11 25.58 7.02 -4.23
C TYR A 11 24.37 6.09 -3.97
N TYR A 12 24.58 4.93 -3.32
CA TYR A 12 23.51 3.97 -3.08
C TYR A 12 22.58 4.30 -1.91
N PHE A 13 23.02 5.10 -0.92
CA PHE A 13 22.24 5.35 0.29
C PHE A 13 21.09 6.37 0.09
N GLN A 14 21.15 7.22 -0.95
CA GLN A 14 20.14 8.28 -1.19
C GLN A 14 19.03 7.90 -2.19
N VAL A 15 19.17 6.82 -2.97
CA VAL A 15 18.17 6.45 -4.00
C VAL A 15 16.93 5.75 -3.40
N GLN A 16 17.01 5.22 -2.18
CA GLN A 16 16.01 4.27 -1.65
C GLN A 16 14.93 4.84 -0.70
N ARG A 17 14.71 6.16 -0.62
CA ARG A 17 13.69 6.68 0.32
C ARG A 17 12.55 7.51 -0.26
N ASN A 18 12.50 7.81 -1.56
CA ASN A 18 11.49 8.78 -2.03
C ASN A 18 10.87 8.62 -3.42
N LEU A 19 10.93 7.45 -4.05
CA LEU A 19 10.03 7.17 -5.19
C LEU A 19 8.73 6.55 -4.67
N ARG A 20 7.99 7.28 -3.83
CA ARG A 20 6.58 6.95 -3.59
C ARG A 20 5.79 7.34 -4.83
N SER A 21 5.96 6.58 -5.91
CA SER A 21 5.12 6.74 -7.10
C SER A 21 3.71 6.28 -6.72
N THR A 22 2.79 7.24 -6.66
CA THR A 22 1.35 6.91 -6.62
C THR A 22 0.98 6.28 -7.95
N VAL A 23 0.57 5.01 -7.93
CA VAL A 23 0.18 4.24 -9.11
C VAL A 23 -1.34 4.23 -9.21
N ILE A 24 -1.87 4.48 -10.40
CA ILE A 24 -3.30 4.34 -10.65
C ILE A 24 -3.64 2.84 -10.71
N VAL A 25 -4.45 2.40 -9.75
CA VAL A 25 -4.90 1.01 -9.65
C VAL A 25 -6.22 0.82 -10.40
N CYS A 26 -7.15 1.78 -10.29
CA CYS A 26 -8.41 1.76 -11.02
C CYS A 26 -8.45 2.90 -12.04
N ILE A 27 -8.39 2.57 -13.33
CA ILE A 27 -8.48 3.57 -14.40
C ILE A 27 -9.90 4.12 -14.56
N CYS A 28 -10.93 3.30 -14.27
CA CYS A 28 -12.33 3.67 -14.51
C CYS A 28 -12.79 4.81 -13.59
N ALA A 29 -12.39 4.74 -12.32
CA ALA A 29 -12.75 5.71 -11.29
C ALA A 29 -11.57 6.64 -10.91
N ASN A 30 -10.45 6.55 -11.65
CA ASN A 30 -9.21 7.29 -11.39
C ASN A 30 -8.74 7.18 -9.92
N VAL A 31 -8.68 5.95 -9.41
CA VAL A 31 -8.30 5.65 -8.02
C VAL A 31 -6.87 5.12 -7.98
N SER A 32 -6.06 5.69 -7.10
CA SER A 32 -4.68 5.27 -6.87
C SER A 32 -4.53 4.28 -5.72
N ASP A 33 -3.37 3.63 -5.67
CA ASP A 33 -2.92 2.79 -4.55
C ASP A 33 -3.04 3.53 -3.21
N ARG A 34 -2.61 4.79 -3.18
CA ARG A 34 -2.68 5.62 -1.98
C ARG A 34 -4.12 5.80 -1.48
N THR A 35 -5.07 6.07 -2.38
CA THR A 35 -6.49 6.22 -2.02
C THR A 35 -7.05 4.91 -1.47
N ILE A 36 -6.63 3.76 -2.02
CA ILE A 36 -7.02 2.43 -1.53
C ILE A 36 -6.45 2.20 -0.13
N SER A 37 -5.15 2.44 0.09
CA SER A 37 -4.53 2.28 1.41
C SER A 37 -5.16 3.21 2.46
N GLU A 38 -5.52 4.44 2.10
CA GLU A 38 -6.23 5.37 2.99
C GLU A 38 -7.65 4.87 3.33
N ALA A 39 -8.37 4.32 2.35
CA ALA A 39 -9.68 3.71 2.58
C ALA A 39 -9.57 2.49 3.52
N VAL A 40 -8.61 1.61 3.28
CA VAL A 40 -8.35 0.44 4.14
C VAL A 40 -8.00 0.87 5.57
N ARG A 41 -7.07 1.83 5.74
CA ARG A 41 -6.71 2.39 7.06
C ARG A 41 -7.87 3.07 7.79
N SER A 42 -8.87 3.54 7.06
CA SER A 42 -10.07 4.13 7.64
C SER A 42 -11.10 3.08 8.12
N GLY A 43 -10.78 1.79 8.00
CA GLY A 43 -11.63 0.68 8.46
C GLY A 43 -12.42 -0.03 7.35
N CYS A 44 -12.09 0.18 6.07
CA CYS A 44 -12.71 -0.60 5.00
C CYS A 44 -12.18 -2.05 5.02
N GLY A 45 -13.03 -3.00 5.42
CA GLY A 45 -12.67 -4.42 5.57
C GLY A 45 -13.09 -5.30 4.41
N SER A 46 -13.78 -4.75 3.41
CA SER A 46 -14.27 -5.49 2.24
C SER A 46 -14.17 -4.65 0.96
N VAL A 47 -14.20 -5.33 -0.19
CA VAL A 47 -14.19 -4.64 -1.50
C VAL A 47 -15.43 -3.75 -1.68
N ASP A 48 -16.57 -4.16 -1.14
CA ASP A 48 -17.80 -3.37 -1.19
C ASP A 48 -17.65 -2.06 -0.41
N ASP A 49 -16.99 -2.06 0.76
CA ASP A 49 -16.68 -0.84 1.50
C ASP A 49 -15.76 0.09 0.70
N ILE A 50 -14.72 -0.48 0.06
CA ILE A 50 -13.82 0.29 -0.81
C ILE A 50 -14.57 0.85 -2.01
N THR A 51 -15.49 0.08 -2.60
CA THR A 51 -16.30 0.49 -3.74
C THR A 51 -17.20 1.65 -3.37
N MET A 52 -17.89 1.57 -2.22
CA MET A 52 -18.72 2.66 -1.72
C MET A 52 -17.90 3.92 -1.40
N LYS A 53 -16.69 3.75 -0.86
CA LYS A 53 -15.87 4.88 -0.41
C LYS A 53 -15.10 5.58 -1.54
N THR A 54 -14.61 4.81 -2.51
CA THR A 54 -13.67 5.31 -3.53
C THR A 54 -14.20 5.21 -4.96
N GLY A 55 -15.27 4.42 -5.20
CA GLY A 55 -15.78 4.13 -6.53
C GLY A 55 -14.96 3.10 -7.32
N ALA A 56 -13.82 2.63 -6.79
CA ALA A 56 -13.07 1.53 -7.42
C ALA A 56 -13.92 0.26 -7.48
N CYS A 57 -13.58 -0.66 -8.40
CA CYS A 57 -14.28 -1.95 -8.57
C CYS A 57 -15.77 -1.89 -8.99
N SER A 58 -16.36 -0.71 -9.17
CA SER A 58 -17.75 -0.54 -9.64
C SER A 58 -17.95 -0.73 -11.15
N GLY A 59 -16.89 -0.57 -11.94
CA GLY A 59 -16.91 -0.64 -13.40
C GLY A 59 -16.48 -2.00 -13.97
N CYS A 60 -15.28 -2.05 -14.57
CA CYS A 60 -14.78 -3.24 -15.27
C CYS A 60 -14.28 -4.38 -14.36
N GLY A 61 -14.17 -4.16 -13.05
CA GLY A 61 -13.74 -5.16 -12.06
C GLY A 61 -12.25 -5.57 -12.08
N GLN A 62 -11.43 -5.08 -13.03
CA GLN A 62 -10.03 -5.52 -13.18
C GLN A 62 -9.14 -5.23 -11.96
N CYS A 63 -9.43 -4.16 -11.23
CA CYS A 63 -8.71 -3.76 -10.01
C CYS A 63 -9.17 -4.51 -8.75
N ARG A 64 -10.19 -5.37 -8.83
CA ARG A 64 -10.81 -6.05 -7.67
C ARG A 64 -9.82 -6.95 -6.93
N MET A 65 -9.03 -7.71 -7.67
CA MET A 65 -8.01 -8.60 -7.11
C MET A 65 -6.97 -7.81 -6.29
N HIS A 66 -6.55 -6.65 -6.81
CA HIS A 66 -5.60 -5.79 -6.11
C HIS A 66 -6.20 -5.21 -4.83
N CYS A 67 -7.45 -4.71 -4.89
CA CYS A 67 -8.14 -4.18 -3.70
C CYS A 67 -8.30 -5.26 -2.62
N GLN A 68 -8.65 -6.49 -3.00
CA GLN A 68 -8.77 -7.61 -2.06
C GLN A 68 -7.42 -7.93 -1.39
N SER A 69 -6.34 -7.99 -2.17
CA SER A 69 -5.00 -8.25 -1.64
C SER A 69 -4.55 -7.20 -0.62
N GLU A 70 -4.85 -5.92 -0.86
CA GLU A 70 -4.52 -4.82 0.07
C GLU A 70 -5.31 -4.92 1.39
N ILE A 71 -6.60 -5.27 1.30
CA ILE A 71 -7.44 -5.52 2.47
C ILE A 71 -6.90 -6.70 3.29
N ASP A 72 -6.60 -7.82 2.64
CA ASP A 72 -6.14 -9.04 3.30
C ASP A 72 -4.80 -8.80 4.00
N ALA A 73 -3.89 -8.07 3.35
CA ALA A 73 -2.62 -7.66 3.94
C ALA A 73 -2.84 -6.78 5.20
N HIS A 74 -3.76 -5.82 5.14
CA HIS A 74 -4.05 -4.96 6.28
C HIS A 74 -4.69 -5.72 7.46
N ASN A 75 -5.65 -6.59 7.17
CA ASN A 75 -6.31 -7.42 8.17
C ASN A 75 -5.32 -8.35 8.87
N THR A 76 -4.39 -8.94 8.12
CA THR A 76 -3.30 -9.76 8.68
C THR A 76 -2.42 -8.96 9.64
N LEU A 77 -2.08 -7.72 9.27
CA LEU A 77 -1.26 -6.83 10.11
C LEU A 77 -1.97 -6.44 11.42
N ILE A 78 -3.28 -6.18 11.37
CA ILE A 78 -4.07 -5.91 12.58
C ILE A 78 -4.05 -7.12 13.52
N GLN A 79 -4.31 -8.33 13.01
CA GLN A 79 -4.33 -9.56 13.81
C GLN A 79 -2.99 -9.84 14.52
N VAL A 80 -1.85 -9.58 13.86
CA VAL A 80 -0.52 -9.73 14.47
C VAL A 80 -0.29 -8.70 15.58
N SER A 81 -0.81 -7.47 15.42
CA SER A 81 -0.66 -6.43 16.44
C SER A 81 -1.41 -6.77 17.73
N GLU A 82 -2.59 -7.38 17.62
CA GLU A 82 -3.40 -7.81 18.76
C GLU A 82 -2.78 -9.02 19.49
N MET A 83 -2.11 -9.93 18.77
CA MET A 83 -1.36 -11.05 19.37
C MET A 83 -0.16 -10.62 20.21
N SER A 84 0.43 -9.44 19.95
CA SER A 84 1.55 -8.92 20.75
C SER A 84 1.13 -8.37 22.13
N GLN A 85 -0.18 -8.14 22.35
CA GLN A 85 -0.70 -7.58 23.60
C GLN A 85 -1.09 -8.65 24.64
N GLN A 86 -0.88 -9.93 24.35
CA GLN A 86 -1.29 -11.05 25.21
C GLN A 86 -0.09 -11.91 25.70
N THR A 87 1.02 -11.25 26.00
CA THR A 87 2.06 -11.80 26.91
C THR A 87 2.02 -10.98 28.20
N VAL A 88 1.20 -11.40 29.15
CA VAL A 88 1.26 -11.04 30.57
C VAL A 88 1.11 -12.30 31.40
#